data_AF-A0A938HPF8-F1
#
_entry.id   AF-A0A938HPF8-F1
#
_cell.length_a   1.000
_cell.length_b   1.000
_cell.length_c   1.000
_cell.angle_alpha   90.00
_cell.angle_beta   90.00
_cell.angle_gamma   90.00
#
_symmetry.space_group_name_H-M   'P 1'
#
loop_
_entity.id
_entity.type
_entity.pdbx_description
1 polymer ?
#
loop_
_entity_poly.entity_id
_entity_poly.type
_entity_poly.pdbx_seq_one_letter_code
_entity_poly.pdbx_strand_id
1 'polypeptide(L)'
;MCTAGADYGDQPVISLAADEAGRPQPVEVTVRGLRYPGEVVVTRFWAARLGEPLRGHAMFRLVLLTEACAVAPAEIQDRRIAVAVPSSAGDAGLERLNTEARALQETRARYAVAADPGLDRL
;
A
#
# COMPACT_ATOMS: atom_id res chain seq x y z
N MET A 1 -33.61 7.73 -10.41
CA MET A 1 -32.59 8.15 -9.43
C MET A 1 -31.96 6.89 -8.87
N CYS A 2 -30.77 6.52 -9.36
CA CYS A 2 -30.04 5.35 -8.88
C CYS A 2 -28.92 5.85 -7.98
N THR A 3 -29.00 5.55 -6.69
CA THR A 3 -27.95 5.81 -5.71
C THR A 3 -26.83 4.79 -5.95
N ALA A 4 -25.70 5.23 -6.49
CA ALA A 4 -24.49 4.43 -6.57
C ALA A 4 -23.97 4.22 -5.14
N GLY A 5 -24.22 3.04 -4.58
CA GLY A 5 -23.48 2.55 -3.43
C GLY A 5 -22.03 2.39 -3.87
N ALA A 6 -21.13 3.17 -3.29
CA ALA A 6 -19.70 2.94 -3.41
C ALA A 6 -19.40 1.63 -2.68
N ASP A 7 -19.42 0.53 -3.43
CA ASP A 7 -18.88 -0.74 -2.98
C ASP A 7 -17.35 -0.55 -2.90
N TYR A 8 -16.89 -0.20 -1.71
CA TYR A 8 -15.48 -0.07 -1.38
C TYR A 8 -14.93 -1.50 -1.19
N GLY A 9 -14.95 -2.26 -2.28
CA GLY A 9 -14.56 -3.66 -2.32
C GLY A 9 -13.09 -3.81 -1.94
N ASP A 10 -12.86 -4.74 -1.01
CA ASP A 10 -11.61 -5.47 -0.75
C ASP A 10 -10.34 -4.67 -1.06
N GLN A 11 -9.87 -3.88 -0.08
CA GLN A 11 -8.57 -3.22 -0.22
C GLN A 11 -7.50 -4.31 -0.41
N PRO A 12 -6.60 -4.17 -1.41
CA PRO A 12 -5.54 -5.14 -1.61
C PRO A 12 -4.65 -5.17 -0.36
N VAL A 13 -4.65 -6.31 0.33
CA VAL A 13 -3.77 -6.57 1.46
C VAL A 13 -2.37 -6.86 0.94
N ILE A 14 -1.53 -5.82 0.91
CA ILE A 14 -0.11 -5.94 0.59
C ILE A 14 0.66 -6.25 1.86
N SER A 15 1.47 -7.30 1.81
CA SER A 15 2.30 -7.72 2.91
C SER A 15 3.60 -6.91 2.93
N LEU A 16 3.88 -6.31 4.08
CA LEU A 16 5.15 -5.63 4.36
C LEU A 16 6.13 -6.57 5.09
N ALA A 17 5.81 -7.86 5.19
CA ALA A 17 6.62 -8.83 5.91
C ALA A 17 8.01 -8.94 5.27
N ALA A 18 9.04 -9.06 6.11
CA ALA A 18 10.44 -9.02 5.68
C ALA A 18 10.82 -10.20 4.77
N ASP A 19 10.13 -11.33 4.87
CA ASP A 19 10.33 -12.53 4.05
C ASP A 19 9.74 -12.40 2.63
N GLU A 20 8.81 -11.47 2.43
CA GLU A 20 8.23 -11.14 1.11
C GLU A 20 8.88 -9.93 0.46
N ALA A 21 9.87 -9.32 1.14
CA ALA A 21 10.62 -8.19 0.63
C ALA A 21 11.35 -8.55 -0.68
N GLY A 22 11.15 -7.72 -1.69
CA GLY A 22 11.74 -7.85 -3.03
C GLY A 22 11.07 -8.90 -3.90
N ARG A 23 10.00 -9.57 -3.43
CA ARG A 23 9.20 -10.50 -4.23
C ARG A 23 7.96 -9.81 -4.80
N PRO A 24 7.61 -10.08 -6.06
CA PRO A 24 6.33 -9.64 -6.62
C PRO A 24 5.16 -10.35 -5.93
N GLN A 25 4.26 -9.58 -5.33
CA GLN A 25 3.01 -10.03 -4.74
C GLN A 25 1.87 -9.73 -5.72
N PRO A 26 1.06 -10.71 -6.13
CA PRO A 26 -0.05 -10.47 -7.05
C PRO A 26 -1.11 -9.60 -6.37
N VAL A 27 -1.62 -8.62 -7.11
CA VAL A 27 -2.74 -7.77 -6.69
C VAL A 27 -3.74 -7.62 -7.82
N GLU A 28 -4.98 -7.32 -7.47
CA GLU A 28 -6.01 -6.97 -8.45
C GLU A 28 -6.64 -5.64 -8.06
N VAL A 29 -6.73 -4.72 -9.02
CA VAL A 29 -7.33 -3.40 -8.82
C VAL A 29 -8.54 -3.26 -9.73
N THR A 30 -9.67 -2.83 -9.17
CA THR A 30 -10.87 -2.55 -9.95
C THR A 30 -10.95 -1.06 -10.28
N VAL A 31 -10.93 -0.72 -11.57
CA VAL A 31 -11.10 0.65 -12.06
C VAL A 31 -12.34 0.70 -12.95
N ARG A 32 -13.36 1.46 -12.54
CA ARG A 32 -14.62 1.63 -13.29
C ARG A 32 -15.29 0.30 -13.67
N GLY A 33 -15.23 -0.69 -12.77
CA GLY A 33 -15.82 -2.01 -12.98
C GLY A 33 -14.96 -2.98 -13.81
N LEU A 34 -13.78 -2.57 -14.26
CA LEU A 34 -12.80 -3.44 -14.93
C LEU A 34 -11.72 -3.88 -13.95
N ARG A 35 -11.39 -5.17 -13.95
CA ARG A 35 -10.34 -5.75 -13.11
C ARG A 35 -9.00 -5.71 -13.84
N TYR A 36 -8.00 -5.18 -13.16
CA TYR A 36 -6.63 -5.05 -13.64
C TYR A 36 -5.72 -5.86 -12.74
N PRO A 37 -5.22 -7.03 -13.19
CA PRO A 37 -4.22 -7.78 -12.45
C PRO A 37 -2.88 -7.04 -12.52
N GLY A 38 -2.18 -6.97 -11.41
CA GLY A 38 -0.84 -6.38 -11.32
C GLY A 38 -0.02 -7.05 -10.23
N GLU A 39 1.12 -6.47 -9.94
CA GLU A 39 1.99 -6.94 -8.87
C GLU A 39 2.57 -5.77 -8.07
N VAL A 40 2.75 -5.99 -6.77
CA VAL A 40 3.43 -5.04 -5.87
C VAL A 40 4.72 -5.67 -5.37
N VAL A 41 5.81 -4.91 -5.41
CA VAL A 41 7.09 -5.32 -4.84
C VAL A 41 7.46 -4.32 -3.75
N VAL A 42 7.58 -4.78 -2.51
CA VAL A 42 8.05 -3.97 -1.38
C VAL A 42 9.53 -4.26 -1.17
N THR A 43 10.41 -3.26 -1.20
CA THR A 43 11.86 -3.48 -1.05
C THR A 43 12.55 -2.28 -0.41
N ARG A 44 13.71 -2.50 0.23
CA ARG A 44 14.52 -1.40 0.78
C ARG A 44 15.23 -0.61 -0.31
N PHE A 45 15.77 -1.32 -1.31
CA PHE A 45 16.63 -0.73 -2.33
C PHE A 45 16.08 -0.99 -3.73
N TRP A 46 16.37 -0.05 -4.63
CA TRP A 46 16.13 -0.22 -6.05
C TRP A 46 17.07 -1.28 -6.64
N ALA A 47 16.54 -2.07 -7.58
CA ALA A 47 17.30 -3.02 -8.38
C ALA A 47 16.83 -2.93 -9.83
N ALA A 48 17.75 -2.86 -10.79
CA ALA A 48 17.43 -2.67 -12.21
C ALA A 48 16.39 -3.67 -12.76
N ARG A 49 16.40 -4.92 -12.26
CA ARG A 49 15.41 -5.95 -12.62
C ARG A 49 13.95 -5.55 -12.33
N LEU A 50 13.73 -4.64 -11.37
CA LEU A 50 12.41 -4.15 -11.00
C LEU A 50 11.84 -3.20 -12.05
N GLY A 51 12.70 -2.56 -12.85
CA GLY A 51 12.33 -1.72 -13.99
C GLY A 51 12.31 -2.44 -15.33
N GLU A 52 12.64 -3.73 -15.38
CA GLU A 52 12.52 -4.54 -16.60
C GLU A 52 11.07 -4.70 -17.05
N PRO A 53 10.81 -4.85 -18.36
CA PRO A 53 9.45 -5.02 -18.88
C PRO A 53 8.67 -6.16 -18.24
N LEU A 54 7.40 -5.90 -17.93
CA LEU A 54 6.53 -6.91 -17.33
C LEU A 54 6.29 -8.05 -18.32
N ARG A 55 6.43 -9.28 -17.81
CA ARG A 55 6.16 -10.52 -18.55
C ARG A 55 4.90 -11.18 -18.02
N GLY A 56 4.20 -11.91 -18.87
CA GLY A 56 2.96 -12.61 -18.50
C GLY A 56 1.74 -11.69 -18.47
N HIS A 57 0.87 -11.89 -17.48
CA HIS A 57 -0.47 -11.29 -17.44
C HIS A 57 -0.59 -10.03 -16.57
N ALA A 58 0.47 -9.63 -15.87
CA ALA A 58 0.46 -8.41 -15.06
C ALA A 58 0.33 -7.17 -15.95
N MET A 59 -0.67 -6.34 -15.67
CA MET A 59 -0.94 -5.09 -16.38
C MET A 59 -0.18 -3.91 -15.79
N PHE A 60 0.30 -4.01 -14.55
CA PHE A 60 1.13 -2.99 -13.90
C PHE A 60 2.02 -3.60 -12.81
N ARG A 61 3.05 -2.86 -12.42
CA ARG A 61 3.88 -3.13 -11.24
C ARG A 61 4.03 -1.87 -10.40
N LEU A 62 3.79 -1.99 -9.10
CA LEU A 62 4.11 -0.95 -8.13
C LEU A 62 5.32 -1.39 -7.32
N VAL A 63 6.39 -0.62 -7.34
CA VAL A 63 7.56 -0.84 -6.50
C VAL A 63 7.49 0.15 -5.34
N LEU A 64 7.30 -0.36 -4.13
CA LEU A 64 7.26 0.45 -2.91
C LEU A 64 8.63 0.36 -2.25
N LEU A 65 9.38 1.46 -2.27
CA LEU A 65 10.64 1.53 -1.53
C LEU A 65 10.33 1.82 -0.05
N THR A 66 11.01 1.13 0.87
CA THR A 66 10.89 1.40 2.31
C THR A 66 11.96 2.37 2.81
N GLU A 67 12.99 2.62 1.99
CA GLU A 67 14.02 3.61 2.24
C GLU A 67 14.12 4.54 1.05
N ALA A 68 14.47 5.80 1.31
CA ALA A 68 14.58 6.77 0.25
C ALA A 68 15.84 6.52 -0.57
N CYS A 69 15.67 6.29 -1.87
CA CYS A 69 16.74 5.98 -2.80
C CYS A 69 16.46 6.68 -4.13
N ALA A 70 17.51 7.17 -4.79
CA ALA A 70 17.38 7.72 -6.12
C ALA A 70 17.14 6.60 -7.14
N VAL A 71 16.12 6.76 -7.98
CA VAL A 71 15.83 5.86 -9.10
C VAL A 71 15.90 6.66 -10.37
N ALA A 72 16.80 6.30 -11.29
CA ALA A 72 16.88 7.01 -12.55
C ALA A 72 15.71 6.62 -13.46
N PRO A 73 14.98 7.57 -14.08
CA PRO A 73 13.87 7.24 -14.98
C PRO A 73 14.26 6.29 -16.12
N ALA A 74 15.52 6.33 -16.57
CA ALA A 74 16.04 5.45 -17.61
C ALA A 74 16.13 3.98 -17.18
N GLU A 75 16.14 3.68 -15.87
CA GLU A 75 16.12 2.31 -15.35
C GLU A 75 14.72 1.69 -15.37
N ILE A 76 13.68 2.51 -15.56
CA ILE A 76 12.28 2.07 -15.68
C ILE A 76 11.95 1.94 -17.16
N GLN A 77 12.08 0.72 -17.69
CA GLN A 77 11.97 0.45 -19.12
C GLN A 77 10.52 0.25 -19.59
N ASP A 78 9.58 0.10 -18.67
CA ASP A 78 8.18 -0.14 -18.96
C ASP A 78 7.28 0.87 -18.24
N ARG A 79 6.45 1.55 -19.02
CA ARG A 79 5.55 2.62 -18.54
C ARG A 79 4.44 2.12 -17.61
N ARG A 80 4.25 0.80 -17.53
CA ARG A 80 3.32 0.16 -16.61
C ARG A 80 3.90 -0.01 -15.20
N ILE A 81 5.15 0.41 -14.99
CA ILE A 81 5.86 0.32 -13.72
C ILE A 81 5.86 1.70 -13.07
N ALA A 82 5.41 1.77 -11.83
CA ALA A 82 5.52 2.96 -11.00
C ALA A 82 6.35 2.65 -9.76
N VAL A 83 7.17 3.61 -9.33
CA VAL A 83 8.00 3.49 -8.14
C VAL A 83 7.57 4.56 -7.14
N ALA A 84 7.18 4.13 -5.95
CA ALA A 84 6.92 5.01 -4.83
C ALA A 84 8.16 5.04 -3.94
N VAL A 85 8.77 6.22 -3.81
CA VAL A 85 9.93 6.45 -2.95
C VAL A 85 9.44 7.20 -1.71
N PRO A 86 9.76 6.74 -0.50
CA PRO A 86 9.39 7.46 0.71
C PRO A 86 10.21 8.76 0.74
N SER A 87 9.56 9.86 1.08
CA SER A 87 10.22 11.16 1.16
C SER A 87 11.35 11.10 2.20
N SER A 88 12.60 11.39 1.81
CA SER A 88 13.71 11.50 2.76
C SER A 88 13.46 12.75 3.61
N ALA A 89 13.11 12.57 4.88
CA ALA A 89 13.11 13.61 5.92
C ALA A 89 12.71 15.03 5.46
N GLY A 90 11.41 15.31 5.45
CA GLY A 90 10.95 16.68 5.22
C GLY A 90 9.47 16.87 4.92
N ASP A 91 8.67 15.81 4.78
CA ASP A 91 7.24 15.99 4.53
C ASP A 91 6.47 16.05 5.85
N ALA A 92 6.42 17.26 6.43
CA ALA A 92 5.64 17.57 7.62
C ALA A 92 4.16 17.11 7.49
N GLY A 93 3.65 16.92 6.27
CA GLY A 93 2.32 16.37 6.02
C GLY A 93 2.19 14.90 6.42
N LEU A 94 3.17 14.06 6.10
CA LEU A 94 3.13 12.62 6.42
C LEU A 94 3.30 12.37 7.91
N GLU A 95 4.20 13.11 8.57
CA GLU A 95 4.37 13.07 10.02
C GLU A 95 3.09 13.50 10.76
N ARG A 96 2.40 14.53 10.24
CA ARG A 96 1.13 14.99 10.80
C ARG A 96 0.03 13.93 10.64
N LEU A 97 -0.06 13.31 9.47
CA LEU A 97 -1.01 12.22 9.21
C LEU A 97 -0.72 10.97 10.07
N ASN A 98 0.55 10.58 10.23
CA ASN A 98 0.95 9.48 11.10
C ASN A 98 0.67 9.79 12.58
N THR A 99 0.92 11.02 13.01
CA THR A 99 0.60 11.47 14.37
C THR A 99 -0.91 11.42 14.62
N GLU A 100 -1.72 11.89 13.67
CA GLU A 100 -3.18 11.84 13.75
C GLU A 100 -3.70 10.39 13.76
N ALA A 101 -3.16 9.52 12.90
CA ALA A 101 -3.51 8.11 12.87
C ALA A 101 -3.17 7.38 14.18
N ARG A 102 -2.01 7.69 14.76
CA ARG A 102 -1.60 7.15 16.06
C ARG A 102 -2.50 7.65 17.20
N ALA A 103 -2.83 8.94 17.22
CA ALA A 103 -3.77 9.50 18.20
C ALA A 103 -5.17 8.85 18.10
N LEU A 104 -5.62 8.55 16.87
CA LEU A 104 -6.88 7.86 16.65
C LEU A 104 -6.85 6.40 17.11
N GLN A 105 -5.74 5.69 16.87
CA GLN A 105 -5.54 4.33 17.37
C GLN A 105 -5.46 4.28 18.91
N GLU A 106 -4.75 5.22 19.54
CA GLU A 106 -4.68 5.32 21.00
C GLU A 106 -6.05 5.64 21.61
N THR A 107 -6.83 6.51 20.97
CA THR A 107 -8.21 6.81 21.40
C THR A 107 -9.09 5.57 21.25
N ARG A 108 -9.02 4.86 20.12
CA ARG A 108 -9.76 3.61 19.90
C ARG A 108 -9.37 2.51 20.90
N ALA A 109 -8.08 2.41 21.25
CA ALA A 109 -7.60 1.45 22.25
C ALA A 109 -8.15 1.77 23.66
N ARG A 110 -8.26 3.05 24.03
CA ARG A 110 -8.88 3.43 25.31
C ARG A 110 -10.37 3.11 25.37
N TYR A 111 -11.11 3.31 24.27
CA TYR A 111 -12.52 2.90 24.22
C TYR A 111 -12.70 1.38 24.14
N ALA A 112 -11.79 0.65 23.50
CA ALA A 112 -11.81 -0.81 23.49
C ALA A 112 -11.55 -1.41 24.88
N VAL A 113 -10.68 -0.79 25.69
CA VAL A 113 -10.44 -1.19 27.09
C VAL A 113 -11.60 -0.77 28.01
N ALA A 114 -12.30 0.32 27.70
CA ALA A 114 -13.48 0.75 28.47
C ALA A 114 -14.77 -0.04 28.11
N ALA A 115 -14.81 -0.70 26.95
CA ALA A 115 -15.96 -1.47 26.47
C ALA A 115 -16.03 -2.90 27.04
N ASP A 116 -15.16 -3.26 27.98
CA ASP A 116 -15.37 -4.45 28.81
C ASP A 116 -15.15 -4.10 30.29
N PRO A 117 -16.24 -3.76 30.98
CA PRO A 117 -16.66 -4.67 32.03
C PRO A 117 -18.18 -4.93 32.00
N GLY A 118 -18.54 -6.17 31.68
CA GLY A 118 -19.63 -6.85 32.36
C GLY A 118 -21.05 -6.54 31.89
N LEU A 119 -21.37 -6.94 30.66
CA LEU A 119 -22.73 -7.41 30.34
C LEU A 119 -22.86 -8.88 30.79
N ASP A 120 -22.82 -9.10 32.11
CA ASP A 120 -23.29 -10.34 32.73
C ASP A 120 -23.77 -10.05 34.16
N ARG A 121 -25.06 -9.73 34.30
CA ARG A 121 -26.03 -10.33 35.24
C ARG A 121 -27.22 -9.40 35.53
N LEU A 122 -28.39 -9.92 35.12
CA LEU A 122 -29.79 -9.59 35.46
C LEU A 122 -30.39 -8.34 34.84
#